data_AF-A0A8C8K4P3-F1
#
_entry.id   AF-A0A8C8K4P3-F1
#
_cell.length_a   1.000
_cell.length_b   1.000
_cell.length_c   1.000
_cell.angle_alpha   90.00
_cell.angle_beta   90.00
_cell.angle_gamma   90.00
#
_symmetry.space_group_name_H-M   'P 1'
#
loop_
_entity.id
_entity.type
_entity.pdbx_description
1 polymer ?
#
loop_
_entity_poly.entity_id
_entity_poly.type
_entity_poly.pdbx_seq_one_letter_code
_entity_poly.pdbx_strand_id
1 'polypeptide(L)'
;MTTAARPTFEPARGGRGKGEGDLSALSKQYSSRDLPGHTKIKYRQLTQDAPEEVRARDFRRELEERERVAVREKTRERGPREHTTSSSSSSKRPRLDQIPAANLDADDPLTDDEEEDDDSEEDSDDDDTAALLAELEKIKKERAEEQERKEREQKAEEERIRMENILSGNPLLNLAGQQQQQQQQIVPTPSAFSVKRRWDDDVVFKNCAKGVDEARREKRFVNDTLRSEFHKKFMEKYVK
;
A
#
# COMPACT_ATOMS: atom_id res chain seq x y z
N MET A 1 30.85 44.44 -30.95
CA MET A 1 30.80 43.09 -30.35
C MET A 1 31.45 42.11 -31.33
N THR A 2 32.05 41.01 -30.87
CA THR A 2 32.65 40.00 -31.75
C THR A 2 31.66 38.87 -32.06
N THR A 3 31.70 38.34 -33.27
CA THR A 3 30.79 37.30 -33.78
C THR A 3 31.26 35.86 -33.52
N ALA A 4 32.30 35.69 -32.69
CA ALA A 4 32.94 34.40 -32.44
C ALA A 4 32.08 33.45 -31.58
N ALA A 5 31.33 33.99 -30.62
CA ALA A 5 30.35 33.23 -29.84
C ALA A 5 29.05 33.09 -30.67
N ARG A 6 28.78 31.87 -31.15
CA ARG A 6 27.62 31.54 -31.99
C ARG A 6 27.04 30.16 -31.61
N PRO A 7 25.71 29.96 -31.68
CA PRO A 7 25.10 28.67 -31.43
C PRO A 7 25.36 27.69 -32.59
N THR A 8 25.25 26.39 -32.28
CA THR A 8 25.39 25.30 -33.25
C THR A 8 24.03 24.97 -33.86
N PHE A 9 23.77 25.39 -35.10
CA PHE A 9 22.51 25.09 -35.81
C PHE A 9 22.52 23.71 -36.49
N GLU A 10 23.68 23.25 -36.96
CA GLU A 10 23.85 21.92 -37.57
C GLU A 10 24.87 21.11 -36.76
N PRO A 11 24.54 19.89 -36.31
CA PRO A 11 25.48 19.02 -35.61
C PRO A 11 26.52 18.41 -36.56
N ALA A 12 27.70 18.11 -36.03
CA ALA A 12 28.70 17.34 -36.77
C ALA A 12 28.17 15.94 -37.14
N ARG A 13 28.35 15.53 -38.39
CA ARG A 13 27.88 14.24 -38.91
C ARG A 13 29.01 13.20 -38.83
N GLY A 14 28.67 11.99 -38.39
CA GLY A 14 29.57 10.84 -38.47
C GLY A 14 29.82 10.37 -39.91
N GLY A 15 30.70 9.38 -40.06
CA GLY A 15 31.15 8.80 -41.32
C GLY A 15 32.49 9.32 -41.84
N ARG A 16 33.33 9.96 -41.01
CA ARG A 16 34.65 10.54 -41.40
C ARG A 16 35.76 10.46 -40.33
N GLY A 17 35.49 9.91 -39.15
CA GLY A 17 36.41 9.85 -38.01
C GLY A 17 37.13 8.52 -37.82
N LYS A 18 37.81 8.38 -36.67
CA LYS A 18 38.48 7.14 -36.26
C LYS A 18 37.45 6.00 -36.14
N GLY A 19 37.70 4.89 -36.83
CA GLY A 19 36.79 3.74 -36.86
C GLY A 19 35.66 3.83 -37.88
N GLU A 20 35.56 4.93 -38.64
CA GLU A 20 34.54 5.10 -39.67
C GLU A 20 35.17 4.96 -41.07
N GLY A 21 34.54 4.19 -41.97
CA GLY A 21 35.13 3.84 -43.26
C GLY A 21 36.37 2.97 -43.09
N ASP A 22 37.52 3.42 -43.60
CA ASP A 22 38.82 2.71 -43.59
C ASP A 22 39.50 2.67 -42.19
N LEU A 23 38.71 2.62 -41.11
CA LEU A 23 39.18 2.66 -39.72
C LEU A 23 40.18 3.80 -39.39
N SER A 24 40.14 4.91 -40.15
CA SER A 24 41.17 5.95 -40.18
C SER A 24 42.57 5.41 -40.55
N ALA A 25 42.69 4.77 -41.72
CA ALA A 25 43.92 4.25 -42.31
C ALA A 25 44.74 3.36 -41.34
N LEU A 26 44.04 2.47 -40.63
CA LEU A 26 44.62 1.53 -39.66
C LEU A 26 45.49 2.21 -38.57
N SER A 27 45.07 3.38 -38.09
CA SER A 27 45.80 4.16 -37.07
C SER A 27 46.13 3.33 -35.83
N LYS A 28 47.43 3.32 -35.45
CA LYS A 28 47.97 2.60 -34.29
C LYS A 28 47.61 3.22 -32.94
N GLN A 29 46.85 4.32 -32.93
CA GLN A 29 46.43 5.03 -31.71
C GLN A 29 45.20 4.34 -31.09
N TYR A 30 45.32 3.87 -29.84
CA TYR A 30 44.22 3.32 -29.06
C TYR A 30 44.09 4.05 -27.72
N SER A 31 42.85 4.18 -27.24
CA SER A 31 42.54 4.74 -25.92
C SER A 31 42.76 3.70 -24.82
N SER A 32 42.95 4.13 -23.57
CA SER A 32 42.91 3.23 -22.41
C SER A 32 41.55 2.51 -22.25
N ARG A 33 40.50 3.06 -22.87
CA ARG A 33 39.15 2.48 -22.95
C ARG A 33 38.96 1.49 -24.11
N ASP A 34 39.92 1.42 -25.04
CA ASP A 34 39.88 0.53 -26.21
C ASP A 34 40.58 -0.83 -25.90
N LEU A 35 41.15 -1.00 -24.70
CA LEU A 35 41.76 -2.28 -24.28
C LEU A 35 40.70 -3.37 -24.06
N PRO A 36 41.06 -4.67 -24.18
CA PRO A 36 40.12 -5.78 -24.00
C PRO A 36 39.42 -5.79 -22.64
N GLY A 37 38.13 -5.44 -22.64
CA GLY A 37 37.22 -5.51 -21.50
C GLY A 37 35.91 -6.20 -21.89
N HIS A 38 35.30 -6.94 -20.96
CA HIS A 38 34.04 -7.68 -21.18
C HIS A 38 34.03 -8.58 -22.43
N THR A 39 35.15 -9.26 -22.72
CA THR A 39 35.38 -10.13 -23.89
C THR A 39 34.48 -11.37 -23.99
N LYS A 40 33.56 -11.58 -23.03
CA LYS A 40 32.60 -12.69 -23.02
C LYS A 40 31.19 -12.17 -22.73
N ILE A 41 30.32 -12.27 -23.74
CA ILE A 41 28.89 -11.95 -23.62
C ILE A 41 28.23 -12.95 -22.66
N LYS A 42 27.32 -12.45 -21.81
CA LYS A 42 26.47 -13.28 -20.94
C LYS A 42 25.14 -13.54 -21.65
N TYR A 43 24.72 -14.81 -21.69
CA TYR A 43 23.41 -15.22 -22.18
C TYR A 43 22.47 -15.46 -21.00
N ARG A 44 21.19 -15.13 -21.18
CA ARG A 44 20.14 -15.48 -20.20
C ARG A 44 20.09 -17.01 -20.07
N GLN A 45 20.19 -17.50 -18.85
CA GLN A 45 19.89 -18.90 -18.55
C GLN A 45 18.38 -19.10 -18.55
N LEU A 46 17.89 -20.35 -18.55
CA LEU A 46 16.46 -20.69 -18.58
C LEU A 46 15.65 -19.82 -17.61
N THR A 47 15.95 -19.96 -16.31
CA THR A 47 15.35 -19.22 -15.18
C THR A 47 15.62 -17.71 -15.13
N GLN A 48 16.14 -17.11 -16.21
CA GLN A 48 16.43 -15.68 -16.35
C GLN A 48 15.72 -15.07 -17.55
N ASP A 49 14.50 -15.55 -17.85
CA ASP A 49 13.72 -15.24 -19.05
C ASP A 49 14.48 -15.59 -20.34
N ALA A 50 14.88 -16.86 -20.47
CA ALA A 50 15.34 -17.38 -21.75
C ALA A 50 14.25 -17.20 -22.85
N PRO A 51 14.63 -16.94 -24.11
CA PRO A 51 13.69 -16.63 -25.19
C PRO A 51 12.75 -17.80 -25.56
N GLU A 52 13.01 -19.00 -25.04
CA GLU A 52 12.18 -20.19 -25.19
C GLU A 52 11.04 -20.20 -24.16
N GLU A 53 11.35 -19.97 -22.86
CA GLU A 53 10.33 -19.80 -21.82
C GLU A 53 9.42 -18.60 -22.12
N VAL A 54 10.01 -17.47 -22.52
CA VAL A 54 9.29 -16.23 -22.87
C VAL A 54 8.32 -16.45 -24.04
N ARG A 55 8.59 -17.40 -24.94
CA ARG A 55 7.69 -17.73 -26.06
C ARG A 55 6.50 -18.60 -25.64
N ALA A 56 6.65 -19.38 -24.57
CA ALA A 56 5.62 -20.30 -24.06
C ALA A 56 4.73 -19.69 -22.96
N ARG A 57 5.06 -18.51 -22.44
CA ARG A 57 4.40 -17.89 -21.27
C ARG A 57 3.24 -16.98 -21.69
N ASP A 58 2.03 -17.23 -21.17
CA ASP A 58 0.93 -16.27 -21.28
C ASP A 58 1.09 -15.13 -20.25
N PHE A 59 1.56 -13.99 -20.75
CA PHE A 59 1.73 -12.78 -19.96
C PHE A 59 0.41 -12.10 -19.56
N ARG A 60 -0.72 -12.35 -20.23
CA ARG A 60 -1.99 -11.72 -19.85
C ARG A 60 -2.46 -12.25 -18.50
N ARG A 61 -2.56 -13.57 -18.37
CA ARG A 61 -2.99 -14.25 -17.13
C ARG A 61 -2.03 -13.98 -15.96
N GLU A 62 -0.71 -14.02 -16.20
CA GLU A 62 0.28 -13.74 -15.13
C GLU A 62 0.18 -12.29 -14.64
N LEU A 63 0.01 -11.32 -15.56
CA LEU A 63 -0.12 -9.91 -15.21
C LEU A 63 -1.40 -9.65 -14.39
N GLU A 64 -2.54 -10.18 -14.84
CA GLU A 64 -3.83 -10.03 -14.14
C GLU A 64 -3.81 -10.65 -12.74
N GLU A 65 -3.21 -11.83 -12.58
CA GLU A 65 -3.01 -12.43 -11.25
C GLU A 65 -2.11 -11.55 -10.35
N ARG A 66 -1.02 -11.01 -10.89
CA ARG A 66 -0.11 -10.16 -10.12
C ARG A 66 -0.74 -8.82 -9.76
N GLU A 67 -1.57 -8.24 -10.62
CA GLU A 67 -2.38 -7.05 -10.29
C GLU A 67 -3.43 -7.36 -9.21
N ARG A 68 -4.14 -8.49 -9.31
CA ARG A 68 -5.07 -8.98 -8.28
C ARG A 68 -4.39 -9.13 -6.91
N VAL A 69 -3.19 -9.71 -6.88
CA VAL A 69 -2.39 -9.83 -5.64
C VAL A 69 -1.93 -8.45 -5.13
N ALA A 70 -1.42 -7.57 -5.99
CA ALA A 70 -0.96 -6.23 -5.60
C ALA A 70 -2.10 -5.34 -5.09
N VAL A 71 -3.29 -5.42 -5.67
CA VAL A 71 -4.49 -4.72 -5.18
C VAL A 71 -4.92 -5.27 -3.82
N ARG A 72 -4.90 -6.60 -3.63
CA ARG A 72 -5.21 -7.23 -2.33
C ARG A 72 -4.21 -6.84 -1.25
N GLU A 73 -2.92 -6.80 -1.57
CA GLU A 73 -1.83 -6.44 -0.65
C GLU A 73 -1.95 -4.97 -0.21
N LYS A 74 -2.03 -4.04 -1.16
CA LYS A 74 -2.29 -2.61 -0.93
C LYS A 74 -3.56 -2.34 -0.10
N THR A 75 -4.60 -3.15 -0.27
CA THR A 75 -5.86 -3.03 0.49
C THR A 75 -5.73 -3.60 1.91
N ARG A 76 -4.82 -4.55 2.15
CA ARG A 76 -4.50 -5.08 3.50
C ARG A 76 -3.57 -4.15 4.27
N GLU A 77 -2.60 -3.52 3.60
CA GLU A 77 -1.75 -2.49 4.23
C GLU A 77 -2.59 -1.27 4.66
N ARG A 78 -3.49 -0.80 3.79
CA ARG A 78 -4.32 0.38 4.04
C ARG A 78 -5.63 0.04 4.75
N GLY A 79 -5.53 -0.24 6.05
CA GLY A 79 -6.67 -0.50 6.94
C GLY A 79 -7.78 0.58 6.92
N PRO A 80 -8.98 0.27 7.45
CA PRO A 80 -10.27 0.91 7.08
C PRO A 80 -10.52 2.33 7.62
N ARG A 81 -9.50 3.22 7.63
CA ARG A 81 -9.60 4.62 8.08
C ARG A 81 -9.19 5.68 7.06
N GLU A 82 -8.81 5.29 5.84
CA GLU A 82 -8.55 6.20 4.72
C GLU A 82 -9.47 5.94 3.51
N HIS A 83 -10.79 5.84 3.71
CA HIS A 83 -11.76 5.86 2.62
C HIS A 83 -12.03 7.30 2.12
N THR A 84 -10.98 8.11 2.00
CA THR A 84 -11.01 9.50 1.53
C THR A 84 -10.77 9.57 0.03
N THR A 85 -11.81 9.19 -0.73
CA THR A 85 -12.10 9.68 -2.09
C THR A 85 -10.90 9.87 -3.02
N SER A 86 -10.14 8.80 -3.31
CA SER A 86 -9.27 8.74 -4.51
C SER A 86 -9.99 8.16 -5.74
N SER A 87 -11.32 8.31 -5.78
CA SER A 87 -12.19 8.02 -6.91
C SER A 87 -12.02 9.02 -8.05
N SER A 88 -10.98 8.80 -8.86
CA SER A 88 -11.01 8.97 -10.33
C SER A 88 -11.83 10.14 -10.91
N SER A 89 -11.60 11.36 -10.41
CA SER A 89 -12.18 12.60 -10.97
C SER A 89 -11.48 13.06 -12.26
N SER A 90 -11.24 12.12 -13.18
CA SER A 90 -10.72 12.34 -14.54
C SER A 90 -11.76 12.91 -15.52
N SER A 91 -12.98 13.18 -15.04
CA SER A 91 -14.07 13.79 -15.81
C SER A 91 -13.78 15.26 -16.15
N LYS A 92 -14.10 15.65 -17.38
CA LYS A 92 -14.06 17.02 -17.94
C LYS A 92 -12.66 17.57 -18.32
N ARG A 93 -11.97 16.84 -19.19
CA ARG A 93 -11.37 17.47 -20.39
C ARG A 93 -12.17 17.03 -21.62
N PRO A 94 -12.79 17.93 -22.39
CA PRO A 94 -13.53 17.54 -23.58
C PRO A 94 -12.54 17.08 -24.66
N ARG A 95 -12.64 15.82 -25.09
CA ARG A 95 -12.20 15.42 -26.43
C ARG A 95 -13.39 15.65 -27.36
N LEU A 96 -13.23 16.54 -28.32
CA LEU A 96 -14.17 16.76 -29.41
C LEU A 96 -13.87 15.74 -30.52
N ASP A 97 -14.90 15.43 -31.32
CA ASP A 97 -14.87 14.58 -32.53
C ASP A 97 -14.65 13.05 -32.32
N GLN A 98 -15.30 12.10 -33.03
CA GLN A 98 -16.60 12.00 -33.75
C GLN A 98 -16.67 10.54 -34.31
N ILE A 99 -17.77 9.78 -34.48
CA ILE A 99 -19.22 9.83 -34.14
C ILE A 99 -19.67 8.39 -33.69
N PRO A 100 -20.87 8.16 -33.10
CA PRO A 100 -21.20 6.90 -32.37
C PRO A 100 -21.95 5.79 -33.15
N ALA A 101 -21.94 4.57 -32.58
CA ALA A 101 -23.03 3.59 -32.61
C ALA A 101 -23.46 3.35 -31.13
N ALA A 102 -24.70 3.57 -30.67
CA ALA A 102 -26.04 3.26 -31.18
C ALA A 102 -26.41 1.78 -30.94
N ASN A 103 -27.56 1.58 -30.27
CA ASN A 103 -27.98 0.36 -29.57
C ASN A 103 -27.06 0.05 -28.37
N LEU A 104 -27.43 0.19 -27.10
CA LEU A 104 -28.76 0.26 -26.47
C LEU A 104 -29.68 -0.91 -26.87
N ASP A 105 -29.58 -1.97 -26.08
CA ASP A 105 -30.70 -2.85 -25.77
C ASP A 105 -30.90 -2.81 -24.23
N ALA A 106 -32.11 -3.07 -23.74
CA ALA A 106 -32.47 -2.86 -22.33
C ALA A 106 -33.64 -3.77 -21.88
N ASP A 107 -33.62 -4.13 -20.58
CA ASP A 107 -34.39 -5.22 -19.95
C ASP A 107 -33.98 -6.60 -20.53
N ASP A 108 -33.92 -7.72 -19.79
CA ASP A 108 -34.77 -8.15 -18.66
C ASP A 108 -33.90 -8.79 -17.52
N PRO A 109 -34.32 -9.79 -16.70
CA PRO A 109 -34.48 -9.57 -15.26
C PRO A 109 -33.44 -10.26 -14.36
N LEU A 110 -33.55 -9.98 -13.06
CA LEU A 110 -32.86 -10.68 -11.98
C LEU A 110 -33.70 -11.89 -11.52
N THR A 111 -33.15 -13.10 -11.63
CA THR A 111 -33.73 -14.34 -11.09
C THR A 111 -32.76 -15.03 -10.13
N ASP A 112 -33.30 -15.52 -9.01
CA ASP A 112 -32.63 -16.44 -8.07
C ASP A 112 -32.48 -17.85 -8.69
N ASP A 113 -31.66 -18.67 -8.02
CA ASP A 113 -31.58 -20.15 -8.03
C ASP A 113 -31.92 -20.93 -9.31
N GLU A 114 -30.94 -21.67 -9.84
CA GLU A 114 -31.11 -23.10 -10.20
C GLU A 114 -29.75 -23.83 -10.28
N GLU A 115 -29.74 -25.13 -10.01
CA GLU A 115 -28.56 -26.01 -9.98
C GLU A 115 -28.49 -26.89 -11.25
N GLU A 116 -27.36 -26.87 -11.97
CA GLU A 116 -26.87 -27.89 -12.91
C GLU A 116 -25.34 -27.67 -12.98
N ASP A 117 -24.44 -28.58 -12.60
CA ASP A 117 -24.31 -30.02 -12.90
C ASP A 117 -23.88 -30.27 -14.36
N ASP A 118 -22.57 -30.44 -14.55
CA ASP A 118 -21.93 -30.86 -15.81
C ASP A 118 -20.85 -31.89 -15.46
N ASP A 119 -21.28 -33.14 -15.45
CA ASP A 119 -20.47 -34.29 -15.06
C ASP A 119 -19.40 -34.60 -16.13
N SER A 120 -18.18 -34.94 -15.71
CA SER A 120 -17.10 -35.31 -16.62
C SER A 120 -16.09 -36.21 -15.91
N GLU A 121 -16.54 -37.43 -15.60
CA GLU A 121 -15.68 -38.50 -15.09
C GLU A 121 -14.58 -38.86 -16.12
N GLU A 122 -13.33 -38.92 -15.67
CA GLU A 122 -12.28 -39.72 -16.31
C GLU A 122 -11.79 -40.77 -15.29
N ASP A 123 -11.98 -42.04 -15.66
CA ASP A 123 -11.81 -43.22 -14.80
C ASP A 123 -10.36 -43.39 -14.28
N SER A 124 -10.24 -43.54 -12.95
CA SER A 124 -8.99 -43.90 -12.27
C SER A 124 -9.27 -44.67 -10.97
N ASP A 125 -9.89 -45.84 -11.11
CA ASP A 125 -10.13 -46.89 -10.10
C ASP A 125 -9.02 -47.02 -9.02
N ASP A 126 -9.23 -46.43 -7.83
CA ASP A 126 -8.40 -46.58 -6.61
C ASP A 126 -9.24 -46.36 -5.32
N ASP A 127 -9.97 -47.40 -4.91
CA ASP A 127 -10.95 -47.44 -3.80
C ASP A 127 -10.44 -46.86 -2.46
N ASP A 128 -9.13 -46.94 -2.19
CA ASP A 128 -8.52 -46.45 -0.93
C ASP A 128 -8.59 -44.91 -0.78
N THR A 129 -8.81 -44.17 -1.87
CA THR A 129 -8.78 -42.69 -1.87
C THR A 129 -10.04 -42.05 -1.29
N ALA A 130 -11.22 -42.57 -1.61
CA ALA A 130 -12.51 -41.97 -1.25
C ALA A 130 -12.77 -42.02 0.27
N ALA A 131 -12.42 -43.13 0.92
CA ALA A 131 -12.58 -43.32 2.37
C ALA A 131 -11.74 -42.30 3.18
N LEU A 132 -10.52 -42.01 2.71
CA LEU A 132 -9.57 -41.15 3.41
C LEU A 132 -9.99 -39.67 3.36
N LEU A 133 -10.61 -39.23 2.26
CA LEU A 133 -11.18 -37.88 2.16
C LEU A 133 -12.35 -37.66 3.13
N ALA A 134 -13.27 -38.62 3.22
CA ALA A 134 -14.41 -38.54 4.15
C ALA A 134 -13.97 -38.49 5.63
N GLU A 135 -12.90 -39.21 6.00
CA GLU A 135 -12.33 -39.12 7.35
C GLU A 135 -11.63 -37.77 7.60
N LEU A 136 -10.90 -37.23 6.61
CA LEU A 136 -10.29 -35.89 6.71
C LEU A 136 -11.33 -34.78 6.88
N GLU A 137 -12.46 -34.83 6.19
CA GLU A 137 -13.54 -33.84 6.35
C GLU A 137 -14.17 -33.91 7.75
N LYS A 138 -14.37 -35.12 8.26
CA LYS A 138 -14.87 -35.34 9.62
C LYS A 138 -13.91 -34.76 10.68
N ILE A 139 -12.61 -35.06 10.57
CA ILE A 139 -11.56 -34.52 11.46
C ILE A 139 -11.48 -32.99 11.37
N LYS A 140 -11.63 -32.44 10.16
CA LYS A 140 -11.60 -30.98 9.90
C LYS A 140 -12.82 -30.27 10.51
N LYS A 141 -14.01 -30.89 10.45
CA LYS A 141 -15.23 -30.39 11.08
C LYS A 141 -15.16 -30.45 12.62
N GLU A 142 -14.70 -31.58 13.16
CA GLU A 142 -14.52 -31.76 14.61
C GLU A 142 -13.50 -30.75 15.20
N ARG A 143 -12.37 -30.52 14.52
CA ARG A 143 -11.41 -29.47 14.91
C ARG A 143 -11.99 -28.06 14.84
N ALA A 144 -12.81 -27.75 13.84
CA ALA A 144 -13.42 -26.43 13.71
C ALA A 144 -14.38 -26.15 14.88
N GLU A 145 -15.19 -27.14 15.28
CA GLU A 145 -16.12 -27.02 16.41
C GLU A 145 -15.38 -26.92 17.76
N GLU A 146 -14.33 -27.71 17.99
CA GLU A 146 -13.51 -27.55 19.20
C GLU A 146 -12.76 -26.21 19.23
N GLN A 147 -12.25 -25.75 18.08
CA GLN A 147 -11.58 -24.44 18.00
C GLN A 147 -12.57 -23.30 18.27
N GLU A 148 -13.78 -23.31 17.70
CA GLU A 148 -14.80 -22.30 17.99
C GLU A 148 -15.18 -22.30 19.47
N ARG A 149 -15.38 -23.49 20.08
CA ARG A 149 -15.67 -23.62 21.52
C ARG A 149 -14.56 -22.97 22.37
N LYS A 150 -13.30 -23.22 22.00
CA LYS A 150 -12.11 -22.71 22.71
C LYS A 150 -11.88 -21.22 22.51
N GLU A 151 -12.10 -20.68 21.31
CA GLU A 151 -12.02 -19.24 21.05
C GLU A 151 -13.14 -18.48 21.78
N ARG A 152 -14.34 -19.07 21.87
CA ARG A 152 -15.46 -18.52 22.64
C ARG A 152 -15.20 -18.50 24.15
N GLU A 153 -14.54 -19.53 24.68
CA GLU A 153 -14.11 -19.59 26.08
C GLU A 153 -13.00 -18.57 26.40
N GLN A 154 -11.95 -18.51 25.56
CA GLN A 154 -10.88 -17.52 25.69
C GLN A 154 -11.40 -16.08 25.63
N LYS A 155 -12.30 -15.78 24.69
CA LYS A 155 -12.91 -14.46 24.59
C LYS A 155 -13.72 -14.07 25.83
N ALA A 156 -14.42 -15.03 26.44
CA ALA A 156 -15.14 -14.79 27.69
C ALA A 156 -14.18 -14.53 28.88
N GLU A 157 -13.04 -15.22 28.92
CA GLU A 157 -12.00 -14.99 29.92
C GLU A 157 -11.28 -13.65 29.70
N GLU A 158 -10.94 -13.28 28.46
CA GLU A 158 -10.43 -11.95 28.11
C GLU A 158 -11.41 -10.83 28.48
N GLU A 159 -12.70 -10.99 28.22
CA GLU A 159 -13.72 -10.00 28.61
C GLU A 159 -13.86 -9.89 30.14
N ARG A 160 -13.68 -10.99 30.90
CA ARG A 160 -13.63 -10.95 32.37
C ARG A 160 -12.35 -10.25 32.88
N ILE A 161 -11.18 -10.61 32.38
CA ILE A 161 -9.89 -9.98 32.74
C ILE A 161 -9.90 -8.49 32.39
N ARG A 162 -10.53 -8.12 31.27
CA ARG A 162 -10.72 -6.72 30.86
C ARG A 162 -11.66 -5.98 31.81
N MET A 163 -12.75 -6.60 32.25
CA MET A 163 -13.66 -6.00 33.24
C MET A 163 -12.99 -5.86 34.62
N GLU A 164 -12.21 -6.85 35.05
CA GLU A 164 -11.46 -6.82 36.31
C GLU A 164 -10.36 -5.75 36.31
N ASN A 165 -9.61 -5.60 35.20
CA ASN A 165 -8.65 -4.49 35.03
C ASN A 165 -9.32 -3.11 34.97
N ILE A 166 -10.55 -3.01 34.45
CA ILE A 166 -11.32 -1.75 34.48
C ILE A 166 -11.80 -1.41 35.91
N LEU A 167 -12.17 -2.41 36.72
CA LEU A 167 -12.54 -2.22 38.12
C LEU A 167 -11.32 -1.87 39.00
N SER A 168 -10.25 -2.66 38.91
CA SER A 168 -9.07 -2.55 39.77
C SER A 168 -8.10 -1.44 39.35
N GLY A 169 -8.03 -1.13 38.05
CA GLY A 169 -7.16 -0.10 37.48
C GLY A 169 -7.59 1.35 37.76
N ASN A 170 -8.67 1.56 38.52
CA ASN A 170 -9.15 2.88 38.92
C ASN A 170 -8.77 3.18 40.40
N PRO A 171 -7.61 3.83 40.66
CA PRO A 171 -7.13 4.05 42.03
C PRO A 171 -8.03 4.97 42.88
N LEU A 172 -8.97 5.71 42.27
CA LEU A 172 -9.90 6.57 43.00
C LEU A 172 -10.94 5.76 43.80
N LEU A 173 -11.33 4.57 43.31
CA LEU A 173 -12.29 3.70 44.01
C LEU A 173 -11.65 3.06 45.26
N ASN A 174 -10.43 2.55 45.14
CA ASN A 174 -9.73 1.90 46.24
C ASN A 174 -9.38 2.88 47.38
N LEU A 175 -9.10 4.15 47.06
CA LEU A 175 -8.79 5.17 48.06
C LEU A 175 -10.03 5.68 48.81
N ALA A 176 -11.21 5.68 48.17
CA ALA A 176 -12.46 6.10 48.79
C ALA A 176 -12.92 5.15 49.93
N GLY A 177 -12.60 3.85 49.81
CA GLY A 177 -12.99 2.84 50.82
C GLY A 177 -12.32 3.01 52.18
N GLN A 178 -11.09 3.53 52.24
CA GLN A 178 -10.34 3.65 53.51
C GLN A 178 -10.74 4.84 54.39
N GLN A 179 -11.45 5.85 53.86
CA GLN A 179 -11.73 7.08 54.61
C GLN A 179 -12.94 7.01 55.57
N GLN A 180 -13.69 5.91 55.61
CA GLN A 180 -14.95 5.86 56.37
C GLN A 180 -14.83 5.49 57.87
N GLN A 181 -13.64 5.16 58.40
CA GLN A 181 -13.50 4.63 59.77
C GLN A 181 -13.00 5.61 60.86
N GLN A 182 -12.87 6.92 60.59
CA GLN A 182 -12.64 7.90 61.67
C GLN A 182 -13.60 9.10 61.58
N GLN A 183 -14.81 8.92 62.11
CA GLN A 183 -15.65 10.06 62.47
C GLN A 183 -15.27 10.60 63.86
N GLN A 184 -14.74 11.82 63.91
CA GLN A 184 -15.20 12.79 64.91
C GLN A 184 -14.89 14.24 64.51
N GLN A 185 -15.97 15.01 64.36
CA GLN A 185 -16.06 16.47 64.49
C GLN A 185 -14.94 17.33 63.88
N ILE A 186 -15.18 17.80 62.65
CA ILE A 186 -15.41 19.22 62.34
C ILE A 186 -15.96 19.30 60.91
N VAL A 187 -16.72 20.35 60.57
CA VAL A 187 -17.29 20.54 59.22
C VAL A 187 -16.39 21.44 58.37
N PRO A 188 -15.67 20.88 57.38
CA PRO A 188 -15.36 21.59 56.16
C PRO A 188 -16.37 21.18 55.05
N THR A 189 -16.79 22.16 54.25
CA THR A 189 -17.50 21.91 52.99
C THR A 189 -16.68 21.03 52.05
N PRO A 190 -17.29 20.23 51.15
CA PRO A 190 -16.56 19.54 50.08
C PRO A 190 -16.04 20.55 49.04
N SER A 191 -14.95 21.25 49.37
CA SER A 191 -14.21 22.10 48.46
C SER A 191 -13.48 21.21 47.45
N ALA A 192 -14.19 20.82 46.40
CA ALA A 192 -13.61 20.16 45.23
C ALA A 192 -12.37 20.95 44.80
N PHE A 193 -11.25 20.24 44.59
CA PHE A 193 -9.93 20.81 44.31
C PHE A 193 -9.85 21.41 42.90
N SER A 194 -10.64 22.47 42.73
CA SER A 194 -10.83 23.21 41.49
C SER A 194 -9.66 24.18 41.34
N VAL A 195 -8.82 23.91 40.34
CA VAL A 195 -7.68 24.77 39.97
C VAL A 195 -8.24 26.11 39.47
N LYS A 196 -8.38 27.06 40.40
CA LYS A 196 -9.26 28.25 40.29
C LYS A 196 -8.83 29.25 39.22
N ARG A 197 -7.57 29.16 38.77
CA ARG A 197 -7.04 29.66 37.50
C ARG A 197 -5.89 28.74 37.10
N ARG A 198 -5.80 28.38 35.82
CA ARG A 198 -4.67 27.62 35.27
C ARG A 198 -3.57 28.60 34.84
N TRP A 199 -2.31 28.18 34.80
CA TRP A 199 -1.24 29.04 34.28
C TRP A 199 -1.45 29.37 32.78
N ASP A 200 -1.97 28.39 32.00
CA ASP A 200 -2.40 28.54 30.61
C ASP A 200 -3.60 29.50 30.39
N ASP A 201 -4.31 29.89 31.46
CA ASP A 201 -5.61 30.55 31.35
C ASP A 201 -5.47 31.98 30.82
N ASP A 202 -4.43 32.70 31.25
CA ASP A 202 -4.14 34.09 30.87
C ASP A 202 -3.23 34.22 29.64
N VAL A 203 -3.59 33.48 28.58
CA VAL A 203 -2.86 33.45 27.31
C VAL A 203 -3.80 33.84 26.16
N VAL A 204 -3.45 34.89 25.42
CA VAL A 204 -4.29 35.52 24.38
C VAL A 204 -4.60 34.63 23.17
N PHE A 205 -3.81 33.58 22.95
CA PHE A 205 -4.04 32.59 21.90
C PHE A 205 -4.22 31.19 22.50
N LYS A 206 -5.24 30.45 22.03
CA LYS A 206 -5.53 29.08 22.44
C LYS A 206 -5.61 28.18 21.21
N ASN A 207 -5.08 26.97 21.31
CA ASN A 207 -5.39 25.85 20.39
C ASN A 207 -5.16 26.08 18.88
N CYS A 208 -4.29 27.02 18.47
CA CYS A 208 -4.14 27.43 17.06
C CYS A 208 -3.78 26.31 16.07
N ALA A 209 -3.13 25.24 16.54
CA ALA A 209 -2.78 24.05 15.75
C ALA A 209 -3.65 22.82 16.07
N LYS A 210 -4.77 22.95 16.79
CA LYS A 210 -5.61 21.82 17.20
C LYS A 210 -6.26 21.17 15.97
N GLY A 211 -5.81 19.96 15.63
CA GLY A 211 -6.24 19.23 14.44
C GLY A 211 -5.30 19.36 13.23
N VAL A 212 -4.20 20.12 13.35
CA VAL A 212 -3.11 20.12 12.36
C VAL A 212 -2.26 18.87 12.58
N ASP A 213 -2.75 17.76 12.04
CA ASP A 213 -2.05 16.48 12.00
C ASP A 213 -1.19 16.42 10.73
N GLU A 214 0.14 16.40 10.87
CA GLU A 214 1.04 16.36 9.71
C GLU A 214 0.96 15.03 8.94
N ALA A 215 0.50 13.94 9.57
CA ALA A 215 0.25 12.67 8.88
C ALA A 215 -0.97 12.75 7.94
N ARG A 216 -1.87 13.74 8.14
CA ARG A 216 -2.99 14.04 7.24
C ARG A 216 -2.63 14.96 6.08
N ARG A 217 -1.40 15.48 6.00
CA ARG A 217 -0.95 16.17 4.79
C ARG A 217 -0.81 15.14 3.67
N GLU A 218 -1.73 15.19 2.71
CA GLU A 218 -1.72 14.34 1.52
C GLU A 218 -0.32 14.27 0.87
N LYS A 219 0.13 13.05 0.56
CA LYS A 219 1.41 12.78 -0.11
C LYS A 219 1.35 13.17 -1.60
N ARG A 220 1.25 14.48 -1.87
CA ARG A 220 1.10 15.06 -3.22
C ARG A 220 2.44 15.10 -3.94
N PHE A 221 2.52 14.45 -5.11
CA PHE A 221 3.60 14.67 -6.06
C PHE A 221 3.28 15.88 -6.95
N VAL A 222 4.26 16.75 -7.20
CA VAL A 222 4.13 17.93 -8.05
C VAL A 222 5.24 17.91 -9.10
N ASN A 223 4.87 17.87 -10.38
CA ASN A 223 5.81 17.94 -11.50
C ASN A 223 6.26 19.38 -11.78
N ASP A 224 6.86 20.01 -10.76
CA ASP A 224 7.38 21.38 -10.79
C ASP A 224 8.63 21.44 -9.90
N THR A 225 9.78 21.80 -10.48
CA THR A 225 11.08 21.79 -9.80
C THR A 225 11.24 22.87 -8.73
N LEU A 226 10.34 23.86 -8.67
CA LEU A 226 10.36 24.96 -7.70
C LEU A 226 9.20 24.85 -6.69
N ARG A 227 8.02 24.38 -7.13
CA ARG A 227 6.81 24.26 -6.29
C ARG A 227 6.64 22.91 -5.59
N SER A 228 7.44 21.90 -5.94
CA SER A 228 7.48 20.62 -5.22
C SER A 228 7.89 20.80 -3.75
N GLU A 229 7.28 20.01 -2.87
CA GLU A 229 7.62 19.95 -1.43
C GLU A 229 9.09 19.61 -1.18
N PHE A 230 9.75 18.91 -2.11
CA PHE A 230 11.19 18.67 -2.07
C PHE A 230 11.98 19.99 -2.17
N HIS A 231 11.61 20.86 -3.12
CA HIS A 231 12.31 22.13 -3.33
C HIS A 231 12.06 23.12 -2.19
N LYS A 232 10.83 23.19 -1.68
CA LYS A 232 10.49 24.01 -0.50
C LYS A 232 11.36 23.63 0.70
N LYS A 233 11.41 22.35 1.06
CA LYS A 233 12.22 21.82 2.16
C LYS A 233 13.72 21.94 1.91
N PHE A 234 14.17 21.89 0.66
CA PHE A 234 15.54 22.17 0.29
C PHE A 234 15.90 23.63 0.58
N MET A 235 15.09 24.58 0.10
CA MET A 235 15.34 26.01 0.33
C MET A 235 15.22 26.40 1.80
N GLU A 236 14.21 25.90 2.52
CA GLU A 236 14.05 26.05 3.98
C GLU A 236 15.26 25.53 4.79
N LYS A 237 15.96 24.52 4.28
CA LYS A 237 17.14 23.92 4.94
C LYS A 237 18.45 24.63 4.60
N TYR A 238 18.61 25.13 3.37
CA TYR A 238 19.88 25.66 2.85
C TYR A 238 19.90 27.19 2.67
N VAL A 239 18.77 27.87 2.84
CA VAL A 239 18.62 29.33 2.89
C VAL A 239 17.90 29.69 4.19
N LYS A 240 18.36 30.73 4.89
CA LYS A 240 17.93 31.09 6.25
C LYS A 240 17.82 32.60 6.41
#